data_AF-A0A9P7RRI5-F1
#
_entry.id   AF-A0A9P7RRI5-F1
#
_cell.length_a   1.000
_cell.length_b   1.000
_cell.length_c   1.000
_cell.angle_alpha   90.00
_cell.angle_beta   90.00
_cell.angle_gamma   90.00
#
_symmetry.space_group_name_H-M   'P 1'
#
loop_
_entity.id
_entity.type
_entity.pdbx_description
1 polymer ?
#
loop_
_entity_poly.entity_id
_entity_poly.type
_entity_poly.pdbx_seq_one_letter_code
_entity_poly.pdbx_strand_id
1 'polypeptide(L)'
;MSAISAASPDSDIEDVSTPTYTLPVGPLSDKRVREIIDMLQQHCEQLRNNNSILRMEIGALKAQATATTRRGRKAKAAAPDAPYSRDVILLKGKQWPVMGSPWLHQDVFLRWPNPNALDPLSPDRYLNNDSYIEGTTIELHEFLGSDELCQLAVELGSFRDDFINEVNAQRSTGLNTSRTAVNNILSEFNLPSTIWLSASYPQRQNHETLSALLRAPVGTTNQNSNPFSAVFFPGQVYNMARLFMNEYQPKFLHCILFGPSSINGGKFAARNNLVGIRWNVTEVNSSAIAFSAILVQFLLSQDENLEPKGTRSNIDYWKNFMTFKQIIDNDIYIKGTYAPALFNYYNRRVFSGIRSVMRPHEDVTSQDTYGDAVAQAFQDLAVSRNPAPESVRRSESPESHDSSELSDPANETPNPTPTIYEETESDSDSSITLPANPAPPHPCTAREVHPLHSDGTEILGGEPLRTGPPQAGSTLGRGGRGRGGGGHGGRRDHNSHDKSGGGDQGASVTPDTIPTPVPEPTSTTPMPVVAAAKRQTLKRK
;
A
#
# COMPACT_ATOMS: atom_id res chain seq x y z
N MET A 1 -26.30 -49.91 -6.35
CA MET A 1 -25.24 -50.24 -7.33
C MET A 1 -25.80 -50.01 -8.72
N SER A 2 -25.64 -48.80 -9.25
CA SER A 2 -25.92 -48.47 -10.65
C SER A 2 -24.71 -47.65 -11.12
N ALA A 3 -23.92 -48.25 -12.00
CA ALA A 3 -22.71 -47.65 -12.53
C ALA A 3 -23.09 -46.59 -13.57
N ILE A 4 -22.72 -45.35 -13.33
CA ILE A 4 -22.76 -44.27 -14.33
C ILE A 4 -21.40 -44.28 -15.02
N SER A 5 -21.40 -44.70 -16.29
CA SER A 5 -20.26 -44.64 -17.19
C SER A 5 -20.04 -43.18 -17.59
N ALA A 6 -18.95 -42.59 -17.11
CA ALA A 6 -18.47 -41.29 -17.56
C ALA A 6 -17.72 -41.48 -18.89
N ALA A 7 -18.26 -40.90 -19.96
CA ALA A 7 -17.57 -40.80 -21.23
C ALA A 7 -16.52 -39.67 -21.14
N SER A 8 -15.24 -40.02 -21.34
CA SER A 8 -14.15 -39.07 -21.53
C SER A 8 -14.42 -38.18 -22.75
N PRO A 9 -14.32 -36.86 -22.64
CA PRO A 9 -14.20 -35.99 -23.79
C PRO A 9 -12.70 -35.85 -24.16
N ASP A 10 -12.08 -36.96 -24.58
CA ASP A 10 -10.85 -36.91 -25.37
C ASP A 10 -11.27 -36.61 -26.81
N SER A 11 -11.56 -35.34 -27.09
CA SER A 11 -11.62 -34.89 -28.47
C SER A 11 -10.18 -34.70 -28.95
N ASP A 12 -9.78 -35.57 -29.86
CA ASP A 12 -8.55 -35.56 -30.65
C ASP A 12 -8.09 -34.13 -30.95
N ILE A 13 -7.13 -33.62 -30.16
CA ILE A 13 -6.29 -32.51 -30.61
C ILE A 13 -5.35 -33.15 -31.62
N GLU A 14 -5.79 -33.21 -32.88
CA GLU A 14 -4.89 -33.52 -33.98
C GLU A 14 -3.74 -32.51 -33.91
N ASP A 15 -2.56 -33.01 -33.55
CA ASP A 15 -1.32 -32.27 -33.53
C ASP A 15 -1.17 -31.62 -34.90
N VAL A 16 -1.33 -30.29 -34.95
CA VAL A 16 -1.24 -29.51 -36.19
C VAL A 16 0.24 -29.50 -36.56
N SER A 17 0.68 -30.60 -37.17
CA SER A 17 2.03 -30.80 -37.66
C SER A 17 2.31 -29.69 -38.65
N THR A 18 3.04 -28.66 -38.22
CA THR A 18 3.46 -27.59 -39.11
C THR A 18 4.37 -28.22 -40.16
N PRO A 19 3.97 -28.25 -41.44
CA PRO A 19 4.79 -28.87 -42.47
C PRO A 19 6.13 -28.14 -42.54
N THR A 20 7.21 -28.80 -42.11
CA THR A 20 8.56 -28.28 -42.24
C THR A 20 8.98 -28.36 -43.70
N TYR A 21 8.83 -27.25 -44.41
CA TYR A 21 9.26 -27.15 -45.81
C TYR A 21 10.78 -26.99 -45.88
N THR A 22 11.50 -28.07 -46.15
CA THR A 22 12.93 -28.03 -46.47
C THR A 22 13.12 -27.52 -47.89
N LEU A 23 13.76 -26.34 -48.02
CA LEU A 23 14.10 -25.77 -49.32
C LEU A 23 15.26 -26.57 -49.93
N PRO A 24 15.13 -27.06 -51.18
CA PRO A 24 16.22 -27.77 -51.85
C PRO A 24 17.37 -26.80 -52.18
N VAL A 25 18.59 -27.21 -51.85
CA VAL A 25 19.82 -26.44 -52.09
C VAL A 25 20.33 -26.77 -53.51
N GLY A 26 19.92 -25.97 -54.50
CA GLY A 26 20.37 -26.09 -55.90
C GLY A 26 19.71 -25.04 -56.80
N PRO A 27 20.21 -24.81 -58.04
CA PRO A 27 19.59 -23.88 -58.98
C PRO A 27 18.16 -24.36 -59.31
N LEU A 28 17.18 -23.66 -58.78
CA LEU A 28 15.77 -23.94 -58.99
C LEU A 28 15.39 -23.59 -60.43
N SER A 29 14.67 -24.50 -61.11
CA SER A 29 14.08 -24.17 -62.40
C SER A 29 12.92 -23.18 -62.22
N ASP A 30 12.70 -22.30 -63.19
CA ASP A 30 11.59 -21.32 -63.16
C ASP A 30 10.23 -21.97 -62.91
N LYS A 31 10.02 -23.19 -63.42
CA LYS A 31 8.81 -23.97 -63.17
C LYS A 31 8.66 -24.30 -61.69
N ARG A 32 9.74 -24.73 -61.04
CA ARG A 32 9.72 -25.10 -59.62
C ARG A 32 9.51 -23.89 -58.72
N VAL A 33 10.06 -22.73 -59.08
CA VAL A 33 9.82 -21.47 -58.36
C VAL A 33 8.34 -21.10 -58.40
N ARG A 34 7.69 -21.22 -59.56
CA ARG A 34 6.24 -20.96 -59.69
C ARG A 34 5.40 -21.90 -58.85
N GLU A 35 5.70 -23.20 -58.85
CA GLU A 35 5.02 -24.19 -58.00
C GLU A 35 5.17 -23.86 -56.50
N ILE A 36 6.36 -23.43 -56.06
CA ILE A 36 6.59 -23.03 -54.67
C ILE A 36 5.79 -21.77 -54.32
N ILE A 37 5.74 -20.78 -55.21
CA ILE A 37 4.96 -19.56 -55.00
C ILE A 37 3.47 -19.90 -54.88
N ASP A 38 2.93 -20.72 -55.78
CA ASP A 38 1.52 -21.12 -55.75
C ASP A 38 1.17 -21.88 -54.46
N MET A 39 2.04 -22.80 -54.01
CA MET A 39 1.85 -23.50 -52.72
C MET A 39 1.88 -22.54 -51.52
N LEU A 40 2.82 -21.59 -51.50
CA LEU A 40 2.90 -20.60 -50.41
C LEU A 40 1.69 -19.66 -50.39
N GLN A 41 1.19 -19.27 -51.57
CA GLN A 41 -0.02 -18.47 -51.68
C GLN A 41 -1.24 -19.22 -51.13
N GLN A 42 -1.42 -20.48 -51.52
CA GLN A 42 -2.49 -21.33 -50.99
C GLN A 42 -2.40 -21.50 -49.47
N HIS A 43 -1.19 -21.72 -48.93
CA HIS A 43 -1.00 -21.85 -47.48
C HIS A 43 -1.31 -20.54 -46.73
N CYS A 44 -0.90 -19.38 -47.30
CA CYS A 44 -1.24 -18.08 -46.74
C CYS A 44 -2.75 -17.82 -46.73
N GLU A 45 -3.46 -18.23 -47.78
CA GLU A 45 -4.93 -18.15 -47.83
C GLU A 45 -5.59 -19.05 -46.78
N GLN A 46 -5.10 -20.28 -46.61
CA GLN A 46 -5.58 -21.20 -45.59
C GLN A 46 -5.40 -20.63 -44.17
N LEU A 47 -4.23 -20.06 -43.86
CA LEU A 47 -3.98 -19.42 -42.57
C LEU A 47 -4.89 -18.21 -42.32
N ARG A 48 -5.15 -17.39 -43.35
CA ARG A 48 -6.11 -16.26 -43.26
C ARG A 48 -7.53 -16.75 -42.97
N ASN A 49 -7.96 -17.83 -43.63
CA ASN A 49 -9.27 -18.44 -43.40
C ASN A 49 -9.38 -18.99 -41.97
N ASN A 50 -8.37 -19.73 -41.51
CA ASN A 50 -8.34 -20.27 -40.14
C ASN A 50 -8.37 -19.15 -39.08
N ASN A 51 -7.60 -18.07 -39.30
CA ASN A 51 -7.62 -16.92 -38.38
C ASN A 51 -8.99 -16.23 -38.37
N SER A 52 -9.66 -16.13 -39.53
CA SER A 52 -11.02 -15.60 -39.63
C SER A 52 -12.02 -16.46 -38.87
N ILE A 53 -11.95 -17.79 -39.01
CA ILE A 53 -12.82 -18.75 -38.30
C ILE A 53 -12.63 -18.62 -36.78
N LEU A 54 -11.39 -18.65 -36.30
CA LEU A 54 -11.09 -18.51 -34.87
C LEU A 54 -11.55 -17.15 -34.30
N ARG A 55 -11.41 -16.06 -35.07
CA ARG A 55 -11.94 -14.75 -34.66
C ARG A 55 -13.45 -14.74 -34.56
N MET A 56 -14.15 -15.39 -35.48
CA MET A 56 -15.61 -15.54 -35.42
C MET A 56 -16.03 -16.38 -34.21
N GLU A 57 -15.33 -17.48 -33.92
CA GLU A 57 -15.61 -18.34 -32.77
C GLU A 57 -15.35 -17.63 -31.44
N ILE A 58 -14.23 -16.92 -31.30
CA ILE A 58 -13.96 -16.06 -30.14
C ILE A 58 -15.06 -14.98 -29.99
N GLY A 59 -15.51 -14.40 -31.10
CA GLY A 59 -16.62 -13.45 -31.11
C GLY A 59 -17.94 -14.06 -30.63
N ALA A 60 -18.27 -15.26 -31.11
CA ALA A 60 -19.47 -16.01 -30.72
C ALA A 60 -19.42 -16.42 -29.23
N LEU A 61 -18.29 -16.94 -28.75
CA LEU A 61 -18.09 -17.31 -27.35
C LEU A 61 -18.19 -16.09 -26.42
N LYS A 62 -17.62 -14.94 -26.80
CA LYS A 62 -17.77 -13.67 -26.06
C LYS A 62 -19.23 -13.18 -26.06
N ALA A 63 -19.92 -13.28 -27.19
CA ALA A 63 -21.34 -12.94 -27.28
C ALA A 63 -22.20 -13.87 -26.39
N GLN A 64 -21.88 -15.16 -26.33
CA GLN A 64 -22.57 -16.14 -25.48
C GLN A 64 -22.30 -15.88 -23.99
N ALA A 65 -21.07 -15.55 -23.61
CA ALA A 65 -20.70 -15.16 -22.23
C ALA A 65 -21.40 -13.85 -21.78
N THR A 66 -21.59 -12.89 -22.70
CA THR A 66 -22.30 -11.64 -22.39
C THR A 66 -23.82 -11.79 -22.41
N ALA A 67 -24.37 -12.64 -23.27
CA ALA A 67 -25.80 -12.97 -23.27
C ALA A 67 -26.24 -13.71 -22.01
N THR A 68 -25.39 -14.62 -21.50
CA THR A 68 -25.64 -15.36 -20.24
C THR A 68 -25.57 -14.46 -18.99
N THR A 69 -24.80 -13.37 -19.01
CA THR A 69 -24.72 -12.43 -17.87
C THR A 69 -25.89 -11.44 -17.79
N ARG A 70 -26.58 -11.16 -18.91
CA ARG A 70 -27.72 -10.20 -18.93
C ARG A 70 -29.07 -10.81 -18.57
N ARG A 71 -29.24 -12.14 -18.63
CA ARG A 71 -30.50 -12.80 -18.29
C ARG A 71 -30.63 -12.97 -16.78
N GLY A 72 -30.97 -11.86 -16.12
CA GLY A 72 -31.58 -11.75 -14.79
C GLY A 72 -31.04 -12.71 -13.74
N ARG A 73 -30.05 -12.26 -12.97
CA ARG A 73 -29.64 -12.58 -11.58
C ARG A 73 -30.41 -13.71 -10.83
N LYS A 74 -30.66 -14.85 -11.46
CA LYS A 74 -31.06 -16.11 -10.85
C LYS A 74 -29.77 -16.82 -10.53
N ALA A 75 -29.65 -17.23 -9.26
CA ALA A 75 -28.51 -17.91 -8.68
C ALA A 75 -27.79 -18.77 -9.73
N LYS A 76 -26.57 -18.35 -10.07
CA LYS A 76 -25.66 -19.08 -10.94
C LYS A 76 -25.55 -20.47 -10.32
N ALA A 77 -26.14 -21.48 -10.99
CA ALA A 77 -25.95 -22.87 -10.61
C ALA A 77 -24.43 -23.05 -10.47
N ALA A 78 -23.99 -23.41 -9.27
CA ALA A 78 -22.58 -23.55 -8.96
C ALA A 78 -21.98 -24.44 -10.05
N ALA A 79 -21.02 -23.90 -10.81
CA ALA A 79 -20.22 -24.74 -11.67
C ALA A 79 -19.61 -25.81 -10.75
N PRO A 80 -19.77 -27.09 -11.09
CA PRO A 80 -19.35 -28.18 -10.23
C PRO A 80 -17.84 -28.04 -9.99
N ASP A 81 -17.47 -27.89 -8.73
CA ASP A 81 -16.19 -28.24 -8.14
C ASP A 81 -14.93 -27.73 -8.87
N ALA A 82 -14.89 -26.45 -9.26
CA ALA A 82 -13.58 -25.80 -9.35
C ALA A 82 -13.00 -25.80 -7.92
N PRO A 83 -11.87 -26.50 -7.65
CA PRO A 83 -11.39 -26.79 -6.30
C PRO A 83 -11.13 -25.53 -5.46
N TYR A 84 -11.00 -24.38 -6.12
CA TYR A 84 -10.98 -23.08 -5.48
C TYR A 84 -12.09 -22.19 -6.02
N SER A 85 -12.92 -21.69 -5.11
CA SER A 85 -13.84 -20.62 -5.46
C SER A 85 -13.02 -19.36 -5.74
N ARG A 86 -13.38 -18.66 -6.82
CA ARG A 86 -12.90 -17.31 -7.13
C ARG A 86 -12.88 -16.40 -5.89
N ASP A 87 -13.82 -16.60 -4.96
CA ASP A 87 -13.92 -15.88 -3.69
C ASP A 87 -12.66 -15.98 -2.83
N VAL A 88 -11.93 -17.11 -2.84
CA VAL A 88 -10.66 -17.27 -2.11
C VAL A 88 -9.58 -16.38 -2.71
N ILE A 89 -9.47 -16.33 -4.04
CA ILE A 89 -8.52 -15.46 -4.76
C ILE A 89 -8.82 -14.00 -4.42
N LEU A 90 -10.10 -13.60 -4.49
CA LEU A 90 -10.51 -12.22 -4.16
C LEU A 90 -10.25 -11.90 -2.69
N LEU A 91 -10.46 -12.85 -1.78
CA LEU A 91 -10.18 -12.67 -0.35
C LEU A 91 -8.68 -12.45 -0.09
N LYS A 92 -7.82 -13.27 -0.70
CA LYS A 92 -6.36 -13.17 -0.60
C LYS A 92 -5.83 -11.87 -1.23
N GLY A 93 -6.35 -11.49 -2.41
CA GLY A 93 -6.03 -10.22 -3.07
C GLY A 93 -6.38 -9.01 -2.21
N LYS A 94 -7.51 -9.05 -1.49
CA LYS A 94 -7.86 -8.01 -0.51
C LYS A 94 -6.92 -7.98 0.68
N GLN A 95 -6.45 -9.12 1.18
CA GLN A 95 -5.56 -9.16 2.35
C GLN A 95 -4.13 -8.67 2.01
N TRP A 96 -3.67 -8.91 0.78
CA TRP A 96 -2.31 -8.60 0.32
C TRP A 96 -1.82 -7.15 0.51
N PRO A 97 -2.56 -6.07 0.19
CA PRO A 97 -2.05 -4.70 0.37
C PRO A 97 -1.71 -4.35 1.83
N VAL A 98 -2.29 -5.08 2.79
CA VAL A 98 -1.98 -4.92 4.22
C VAL A 98 -0.86 -5.86 4.65
N MET A 99 -0.90 -7.12 4.24
CA MET A 99 0.00 -8.17 4.76
C MET A 99 1.22 -8.47 3.88
N GLY A 100 1.27 -7.96 2.64
CA GLY A 100 2.32 -8.24 1.66
C GLY A 100 2.92 -6.95 1.12
N SER A 101 2.26 -6.32 0.15
CA SER A 101 2.69 -5.04 -0.40
C SER A 101 1.52 -4.20 -0.94
N PRO A 102 1.45 -2.89 -0.65
CA PRO A 102 0.40 -2.01 -1.16
C PRO A 102 0.37 -1.87 -2.68
N TRP A 103 1.50 -2.10 -3.35
CA TRP A 103 1.61 -2.14 -4.81
C TRP A 103 2.23 -3.46 -5.23
N LEU A 104 1.60 -4.13 -6.19
CA LEU A 104 2.02 -5.44 -6.67
C LEU A 104 2.33 -5.36 -8.16
N HIS A 105 3.56 -5.73 -8.54
CA HIS A 105 3.97 -5.75 -9.94
C HIS A 105 3.37 -6.95 -10.67
N GLN A 106 3.08 -6.83 -11.96
CA GLN A 106 2.50 -7.94 -12.73
C GLN A 106 3.47 -9.11 -12.92
N ASP A 107 4.77 -8.81 -12.92
CA ASP A 107 5.84 -9.81 -13.16
C ASP A 107 6.03 -10.80 -12.01
N VAL A 108 5.38 -10.60 -10.85
CA VAL A 108 5.41 -11.60 -9.76
C VAL A 108 4.53 -12.82 -10.06
N PHE A 109 3.65 -12.71 -11.06
CA PHE A 109 2.74 -13.77 -11.48
C PHE A 109 3.29 -14.48 -12.72
N LEU A 110 2.64 -15.58 -13.09
CA LEU A 110 3.00 -16.37 -14.27
C LEU A 110 4.43 -16.95 -14.23
N ARG A 111 4.94 -17.18 -13.02
CA ARG A 111 6.24 -17.79 -12.77
C ARG A 111 6.28 -18.51 -11.43
N TRP A 112 7.00 -19.63 -11.39
CA TRP A 112 7.36 -20.29 -10.13
C TRP A 112 8.49 -19.52 -9.44
N PRO A 113 8.58 -19.58 -8.09
CA PRO A 113 9.72 -19.05 -7.38
C PRO A 113 11.00 -19.72 -7.88
N ASN A 114 12.04 -18.92 -8.12
CA ASN A 114 13.35 -19.43 -8.51
C ASN A 114 13.95 -20.20 -7.30
N PRO A 115 14.30 -21.49 -7.44
CA PRO A 115 14.84 -22.26 -6.31
C PRO A 115 16.19 -21.74 -5.80
N ASN A 116 16.89 -20.92 -6.60
CA ASN A 116 18.15 -20.28 -6.23
C ASN A 116 17.97 -18.80 -5.84
N ALA A 117 16.74 -18.32 -5.69
CA ALA A 117 16.50 -16.94 -5.26
C ALA A 117 16.99 -16.72 -3.81
N LEU A 118 17.27 -15.46 -3.52
CA LEU A 118 17.66 -15.02 -2.18
C LEU A 118 16.54 -15.28 -1.17
N ASP A 119 16.91 -15.50 0.09
CA ASP A 119 15.98 -15.54 1.22
C ASP A 119 15.08 -14.27 1.20
N PRO A 120 13.75 -14.40 1.29
CA PRO A 120 12.84 -13.25 1.39
C PRO A 120 13.16 -12.27 2.52
N LEU A 121 13.87 -12.69 3.58
CA LEU A 121 14.30 -11.79 4.65
C LEU A 121 15.68 -11.18 4.42
N SER A 122 16.42 -11.64 3.40
CA SER A 122 17.75 -11.11 3.09
C SER A 122 17.68 -9.63 2.71
N PRO A 123 18.56 -8.77 3.25
CA PRO A 123 18.62 -7.36 2.85
C PRO A 123 18.97 -7.19 1.36
N ASP A 124 19.64 -8.17 0.75
CA ASP A 124 20.08 -8.12 -0.64
C ASP A 124 18.90 -8.12 -1.64
N ARG A 125 17.73 -8.61 -1.23
CA ARG A 125 16.52 -8.58 -2.08
C ARG A 125 16.08 -7.15 -2.45
N TYR A 126 16.52 -6.14 -1.71
CA TYR A 126 16.16 -4.73 -1.93
C TYR A 126 17.19 -3.96 -2.76
N LEU A 127 18.27 -4.61 -3.22
CA LEU A 127 19.34 -3.94 -3.96
C LEU A 127 18.93 -3.52 -5.38
N ASN A 128 18.09 -4.32 -6.04
CA ASN A 128 17.64 -4.07 -7.40
C ASN A 128 16.21 -4.62 -7.60
N ASN A 129 15.59 -4.22 -8.71
CA ASN A 129 14.20 -4.59 -9.00
C ASN A 129 14.01 -6.10 -9.23
N ASP A 130 14.97 -6.77 -9.87
CA ASP A 130 14.82 -8.20 -10.19
C ASP A 130 14.85 -9.06 -8.92
N SER A 131 15.83 -8.82 -8.03
CA SER A 131 15.89 -9.47 -6.71
C SER A 131 14.66 -9.16 -5.86
N TYR A 132 14.10 -7.95 -6.01
CA TYR A 132 12.85 -7.59 -5.33
C TYR A 132 11.65 -8.38 -5.87
N ILE A 133 11.52 -8.51 -7.19
CA ILE A 133 10.46 -9.30 -7.85
C ILE A 133 10.59 -10.77 -7.48
N GLU A 134 11.80 -11.35 -7.48
CA GLU A 134 12.03 -12.73 -7.04
C GLU A 134 11.61 -12.94 -5.60
N GLY A 135 12.08 -12.09 -4.67
CA GLY A 135 11.68 -12.17 -3.26
C GLY A 135 10.16 -12.00 -3.07
N THR A 136 9.53 -11.09 -3.83
CA THR A 136 8.07 -10.89 -3.77
C THR A 136 7.30 -12.09 -4.36
N THR A 137 7.88 -12.78 -5.35
CA THR A 137 7.31 -14.02 -5.90
C THR A 137 7.29 -15.11 -4.84
N ILE A 138 8.38 -15.29 -4.08
CA ILE A 138 8.43 -16.24 -2.95
C ILE A 138 7.37 -15.87 -1.90
N GLU A 139 7.35 -14.60 -1.45
CA GLU A 139 6.37 -14.14 -0.46
C GLU A 139 4.92 -14.35 -0.91
N LEU A 140 4.63 -14.16 -2.21
CA LEU A 140 3.30 -14.39 -2.75
C LEU A 140 2.91 -15.87 -2.65
N HIS A 141 3.81 -16.79 -3.03
CA HIS A 141 3.55 -18.23 -2.96
C HIS A 141 3.35 -18.69 -1.50
N GLU A 142 4.22 -18.24 -0.58
CA GLU A 142 4.06 -18.52 0.86
C GLU A 142 2.74 -17.96 1.42
N PHE A 143 2.36 -16.74 1.01
CA PHE A 143 1.12 -16.10 1.44
C PHE A 143 -0.14 -16.81 0.94
N LEU A 144 -0.11 -17.36 -0.28
CA LEU A 144 -1.22 -18.13 -0.82
C LEU A 144 -1.45 -19.41 0.00
N GLY A 145 -0.37 -20.09 0.39
CA GLY A 145 -0.38 -21.22 1.34
C GLY A 145 -1.13 -22.47 0.85
N SER A 146 -1.33 -22.58 -0.46
CA SER A 146 -1.94 -23.74 -1.14
C SER A 146 -1.26 -23.93 -2.48
N ASP A 147 -0.82 -25.16 -2.74
CA ASP A 147 -0.13 -25.52 -3.99
C ASP A 147 -1.02 -25.27 -5.20
N GLU A 148 -2.34 -25.48 -5.08
CA GLU A 148 -3.28 -25.21 -6.16
C GLU A 148 -3.41 -23.70 -6.43
N LEU A 149 -3.50 -22.85 -5.40
CA LEU A 149 -3.52 -21.39 -5.60
C LEU A 149 -2.22 -20.89 -6.21
N CYS A 150 -1.09 -21.45 -5.80
CA CYS A 150 0.22 -21.17 -6.39
C CYS A 150 0.25 -21.57 -7.87
N GLN A 151 -0.23 -22.77 -8.22
CA GLN A 151 -0.33 -23.21 -9.61
C GLN A 151 -1.21 -22.29 -10.44
N LEU A 152 -2.39 -21.88 -9.93
CA LEU A 152 -3.26 -20.93 -10.62
C LEU A 152 -2.59 -19.57 -10.83
N ALA A 153 -1.78 -19.10 -9.87
CA ALA A 153 -1.01 -17.87 -9.99
C ALA A 153 0.07 -17.94 -11.08
N VAL A 154 0.59 -19.14 -11.36
CA VAL A 154 1.57 -19.39 -12.44
C VAL A 154 0.91 -19.61 -13.79
N GLU A 155 -0.24 -20.26 -13.84
CA GLU A 155 -0.82 -20.69 -15.12
C GLU A 155 -1.85 -19.70 -15.69
N LEU A 156 -2.58 -18.98 -14.82
CA LEU A 156 -3.75 -18.21 -15.25
C LEU A 156 -3.53 -16.70 -15.16
N GLY A 157 -3.48 -16.03 -16.33
CA GLY A 157 -3.47 -14.56 -16.39
C GLY A 157 -4.69 -13.91 -15.73
N SER A 158 -5.85 -14.59 -15.73
CA SER A 158 -7.06 -14.13 -15.05
C SER A 158 -6.93 -14.12 -13.52
N PHE A 159 -6.14 -15.02 -12.94
CA PHE A 159 -5.82 -15.01 -11.52
C PHE A 159 -5.09 -13.72 -11.15
N ARG A 160 -4.02 -13.39 -11.90
CA ARG A 160 -3.25 -12.15 -11.73
C ARG A 160 -4.17 -10.93 -11.77
N ASP A 161 -5.00 -10.83 -12.81
CA ASP A 161 -5.83 -9.66 -13.03
C ASP A 161 -6.87 -9.49 -11.90
N ASP A 162 -7.58 -10.56 -11.52
CA ASP A 162 -8.52 -10.55 -10.39
C ASP A 162 -7.82 -10.20 -9.07
N PHE A 163 -6.64 -10.76 -8.81
CA PHE A 163 -5.87 -10.52 -7.58
C PHE A 163 -5.41 -9.06 -7.49
N ILE A 164 -4.77 -8.53 -8.55
CA ILE A 164 -4.30 -7.13 -8.60
C ILE A 164 -5.46 -6.15 -8.49
N ASN A 165 -6.60 -6.44 -9.14
CA ASN A 165 -7.80 -5.63 -9.01
C ASN A 165 -8.25 -5.52 -7.54
N GLU A 166 -8.23 -6.64 -6.81
CA GLU A 166 -8.62 -6.66 -5.40
C GLU A 166 -7.58 -6.03 -4.46
N VAL A 167 -6.29 -6.10 -4.79
CA VAL A 167 -5.23 -5.33 -4.11
C VAL A 167 -5.53 -3.83 -4.20
N ASN A 168 -5.82 -3.33 -5.41
CA ASN A 168 -6.13 -1.93 -5.65
C ASN A 168 -7.45 -1.49 -4.98
N ALA A 169 -8.47 -2.34 -5.03
CA ALA A 169 -9.77 -2.10 -4.40
C ALA A 169 -9.65 -2.02 -2.87
N GLN A 170 -8.90 -2.95 -2.25
CA GLN A 170 -8.70 -2.91 -0.81
C GLN A 170 -7.81 -1.74 -0.38
N ARG A 171 -6.75 -1.38 -1.13
CA ARG A 171 -5.94 -0.18 -0.83
C ARG A 171 -6.83 1.07 -0.73
N SER A 172 -7.72 1.24 -1.69
CA SER A 172 -8.70 2.34 -1.71
C SER A 172 -9.67 2.28 -0.53
N THR A 173 -10.16 1.09 -0.20
CA THR A 173 -11.09 0.86 0.93
C THR A 173 -10.42 1.15 2.27
N GLY A 174 -9.20 0.67 2.48
CA GLY A 174 -8.39 0.91 3.69
C GLY A 174 -8.08 2.38 3.87
N LEU A 175 -7.76 3.08 2.78
CA LEU A 175 -7.56 4.53 2.81
C LEU A 175 -8.84 5.29 3.18
N ASN A 176 -9.98 4.96 2.57
CA ASN A 176 -11.25 5.62 2.89
C ASN A 176 -11.65 5.39 4.35
N THR A 177 -11.51 4.15 4.82
CA THR A 177 -11.72 3.78 6.22
C THR A 177 -10.85 4.62 7.15
N SER A 178 -9.57 4.76 6.82
CA SER A 178 -8.61 5.58 7.57
C SER A 178 -8.98 7.06 7.58
N ARG A 179 -9.42 7.63 6.44
CA ARG A 179 -9.90 9.02 6.35
C ARG A 179 -11.10 9.30 7.25
N THR A 180 -12.05 8.36 7.36
CA THR A 180 -13.20 8.55 8.25
C THR A 180 -12.83 8.51 9.74
N ALA A 181 -11.73 7.84 10.07
CA ALA A 181 -11.24 7.61 11.43
C ALA A 181 -10.15 8.59 11.87
N VAL A 182 -9.55 9.34 10.95
CA VAL A 182 -8.30 10.09 11.17
C VAL A 182 -8.38 11.08 12.32
N ASN A 183 -9.52 11.75 12.53
CA ASN A 183 -9.73 12.67 13.66
C ASN A 183 -9.59 11.97 15.02
N ASN A 184 -10.07 10.73 15.12
CA ASN A 184 -9.99 9.95 16.35
C ASN A 184 -8.59 9.34 16.53
N ILE A 185 -7.91 9.01 15.43
CA ILE A 185 -6.55 8.47 15.46
C ILE A 185 -5.53 9.55 15.86
N LEU A 186 -5.66 10.74 15.27
CA LEU A 186 -4.76 11.89 15.40
C LEU A 186 -5.29 12.96 16.37
N SER A 187 -6.15 12.57 17.31
CA SER A 187 -6.87 13.50 18.18
C SER A 187 -5.97 14.39 19.04
N GLU A 188 -4.79 13.89 19.41
CA GLU A 188 -3.84 14.64 20.24
C GLU A 188 -3.23 15.87 19.56
N PHE A 189 -3.29 15.95 18.23
CA PHE A 189 -2.81 17.09 17.48
C PHE A 189 -3.84 18.23 17.38
N ASN A 190 -5.06 18.04 17.93
CA ASN A 190 -6.14 19.01 17.91
C ASN A 190 -6.43 19.57 16.50
N LEU A 191 -6.36 18.71 15.48
CA LEU A 191 -6.51 19.11 14.08
C LEU A 191 -7.98 19.38 13.76
N PRO A 192 -8.30 20.45 12.99
CA PRO A 192 -9.67 20.72 12.56
C PRO A 192 -10.22 19.58 11.70
N SER A 193 -11.42 19.08 11.99
CA SER A 193 -12.02 17.96 11.25
C SER A 193 -12.21 18.24 9.75
N THR A 194 -12.33 19.52 9.37
CA THR A 194 -12.47 19.97 7.99
C THR A 194 -11.22 19.78 7.13
N ILE A 195 -10.05 19.58 7.75
CA ILE A 195 -8.78 19.45 7.02
C ILE A 195 -8.66 18.16 6.20
N TRP A 196 -9.46 17.15 6.57
CA TRP A 196 -9.48 15.83 5.95
C TRP A 196 -10.48 15.71 4.80
N LEU A 197 -11.29 16.74 4.55
CA LEU A 197 -12.17 16.76 3.39
C LEU A 197 -11.33 16.75 2.10
N SER A 198 -11.81 16.08 1.06
CA SER A 198 -11.04 15.88 -0.18
C SER A 198 -10.63 17.21 -0.84
N ALA A 199 -11.47 18.24 -0.74
CA ALA A 199 -11.19 19.58 -1.29
C ALA A 199 -10.20 20.41 -0.44
N SER A 200 -9.79 19.93 0.73
CA SER A 200 -8.97 20.67 1.70
C SER A 200 -7.46 20.52 1.48
N TYR A 201 -7.01 20.12 0.28
CA TYR A 201 -5.57 20.00 0.01
C TYR A 201 -4.78 21.31 0.25
N PRO A 202 -5.28 22.54 -0.06
CA PRO A 202 -4.54 23.76 0.25
C PRO A 202 -4.43 23.99 1.76
N GLN A 203 -5.41 23.52 2.53
CA GLN A 203 -5.38 23.62 3.98
C GLN A 203 -4.32 22.67 4.54
N ARG A 204 -4.24 21.42 4.05
CA ARG A 204 -3.19 20.47 4.46
C ARG A 204 -1.79 20.98 4.14
N GLN A 205 -1.59 21.50 2.93
CA GLN A 205 -0.30 22.04 2.48
C GLN A 205 0.22 23.17 3.39
N ASN A 206 -0.68 24.05 3.82
CA ASN A 206 -0.32 25.23 4.61
C ASN A 206 -0.42 24.99 6.13
N HIS A 207 -0.79 23.79 6.58
CA HIS A 207 -0.93 23.50 8.01
C HIS A 207 0.41 23.17 8.65
N GLU A 208 0.89 24.08 9.49
CA GLU A 208 2.21 24.00 10.13
C GLU A 208 2.43 22.67 10.87
N THR A 209 1.46 22.23 11.68
CA THR A 209 1.55 20.94 12.40
C THR A 209 1.70 19.74 11.48
N LEU A 210 0.97 19.68 10.36
CA LEU A 210 1.08 18.55 9.44
C LEU A 210 2.43 18.56 8.73
N SER A 211 2.90 19.74 8.33
CA SER A 211 4.23 19.91 7.76
C SER A 211 5.33 19.50 8.74
N ALA A 212 5.22 19.88 10.02
CA ALA A 212 6.15 19.49 11.07
C ALA A 212 6.16 17.97 11.29
N LEU A 213 5.00 17.32 11.30
CA LEU A 213 4.88 15.87 11.44
C LEU A 213 5.49 15.08 10.28
N LEU A 214 5.49 15.65 9.07
CA LEU A 214 6.08 15.05 7.87
C LEU A 214 7.59 15.24 7.76
N ARG A 215 8.15 16.30 8.35
CA ARG A 215 9.59 16.56 8.34
C ARG A 215 10.33 15.57 9.23
N ALA A 216 11.63 15.41 8.98
CA ALA A 216 12.50 14.69 9.89
C ALA A 216 12.51 15.36 11.28
N PRO A 217 12.57 14.60 12.38
CA PRO A 217 12.62 15.19 13.71
C PRO A 217 13.88 16.05 13.90
N VAL A 218 13.81 17.00 14.84
CA VAL A 218 14.96 17.82 15.22
C VAL A 218 16.09 16.91 15.73
N GLY A 219 17.32 17.17 15.26
CA GLY A 219 18.51 16.40 15.63
C GLY A 219 18.98 15.36 14.60
N THR A 220 18.26 15.19 13.49
CA THR A 220 18.75 14.34 12.39
C THR A 220 19.77 15.09 11.54
N THR A 221 20.92 14.47 11.25
CA THR A 221 22.04 15.05 10.47
C THR A 221 21.65 15.41 9.02
N ASN A 222 20.68 14.71 8.43
CA ASN A 222 20.26 14.90 7.03
C ASN A 222 18.74 15.04 6.89
N GLN A 223 18.17 16.19 7.25
CA GLN A 223 16.71 16.39 7.22
C GLN A 223 16.10 16.18 5.82
N ASN A 224 16.81 16.54 4.75
CA ASN A 224 16.27 16.52 3.38
C ASN A 224 16.26 15.12 2.75
N SER A 225 17.06 14.18 3.24
CA SER A 225 17.18 12.83 2.67
C SER A 225 16.64 11.74 3.59
N ASN A 226 16.18 12.10 4.78
CA ASN A 226 15.69 11.15 5.77
C ASN A 226 14.26 10.70 5.41
N PRO A 227 14.03 9.40 5.13
CA PRO A 227 12.69 8.90 4.84
C PRO A 227 11.79 8.85 6.09
N PHE A 228 12.35 9.04 7.30
CA PHE A 228 11.63 8.95 8.57
C PHE A 228 11.09 10.31 9.02
N SER A 229 9.80 10.51 8.76
CA SER A 229 9.01 11.62 9.29
C SER A 229 8.89 11.58 10.82
N ALA A 230 8.75 12.75 11.45
CA ALA A 230 8.66 12.90 12.90
C ALA A 230 7.51 12.11 13.53
N VAL A 231 6.39 11.98 12.81
CA VAL A 231 5.22 11.20 13.24
C VAL A 231 5.52 9.73 13.54
N PHE A 232 6.60 9.16 12.98
CA PHE A 232 6.95 7.77 13.22
C PHE A 232 7.57 7.52 14.60
N PHE A 233 7.99 8.57 15.29
CA PHE A 233 8.65 8.46 16.59
C PHE A 233 7.68 8.82 17.73
N PRO A 234 7.71 8.08 18.86
CA PRO A 234 6.95 8.44 20.05
C PRO A 234 7.32 9.86 20.52
N GLY A 235 6.31 10.72 20.68
CA GLY A 235 6.51 12.11 21.07
C GLY A 235 7.31 12.95 20.08
N GLN A 236 7.46 12.49 18.82
CA GLN A 236 8.23 13.15 17.76
C GLN A 236 9.72 13.32 18.10
N VAL A 237 10.27 12.49 19.00
CA VAL A 237 11.68 12.51 19.39
C VAL A 237 12.46 11.45 18.62
N TYR A 238 13.49 11.86 17.88
CA TYR A 238 14.32 10.93 17.10
C TYR A 238 14.96 9.86 17.99
N ASN A 239 14.51 8.62 17.85
CA ASN A 239 15.08 7.45 18.50
C ASN A 239 14.81 6.20 17.65
N MET A 240 15.84 5.72 16.96
CA MET A 240 15.73 4.57 16.07
C MET A 240 15.31 3.28 16.79
N ALA A 241 15.64 3.12 18.08
CA ALA A 241 15.19 1.96 18.86
C ALA A 241 13.68 1.96 19.15
N ARG A 242 13.00 3.10 18.89
CA ARG A 242 11.54 3.26 19.03
C ARG A 242 10.89 3.73 17.74
N LEU A 243 11.56 3.56 16.60
CA LEU A 243 10.97 3.85 15.29
C LEU A 243 9.67 3.05 15.13
N PHE A 244 8.64 3.67 14.56
CA PHE A 244 7.29 3.12 14.40
C PHE A 244 6.53 2.74 15.70
N MET A 245 7.08 2.99 16.89
CA MET A 245 6.40 2.74 18.18
C MET A 245 5.57 3.94 18.68
N ASN A 246 4.91 4.65 17.77
CA ASN A 246 3.96 5.72 18.09
C ASN A 246 2.53 5.17 18.28
N GLU A 247 1.67 5.97 18.91
CA GLU A 247 0.30 5.56 19.25
C GLU A 247 -0.68 5.59 18.05
N TYR A 248 -0.30 6.15 16.90
CA TYR A 248 -1.21 6.32 15.76
C TYR A 248 -1.21 5.13 14.81
N GLN A 249 -0.03 4.62 14.46
CA GLN A 249 0.10 3.55 13.46
C GLN A 249 -0.65 2.27 13.85
N PRO A 250 -0.58 1.77 15.11
CA PRO A 250 -1.40 0.64 15.52
C PRO A 250 -2.90 0.92 15.43
N LYS A 251 -3.35 2.15 15.69
CA LYS A 251 -4.77 2.53 15.54
C LYS A 251 -5.21 2.52 14.07
N PHE A 252 -4.35 2.91 13.14
CA PHE A 252 -4.63 2.79 11.70
C PHE A 252 -4.83 1.33 11.30
N LEU A 253 -3.93 0.43 11.70
CA LEU A 253 -4.09 -1.01 11.41
C LEU A 253 -5.32 -1.60 12.08
N HIS A 254 -5.57 -1.26 13.34
CA HIS A 254 -6.76 -1.67 14.06
C HIS A 254 -8.04 -1.21 13.33
N CYS A 255 -8.08 0.04 12.86
CA CYS A 255 -9.19 0.58 12.09
C CYS A 255 -9.39 -0.13 10.73
N ILE A 256 -8.31 -0.47 10.02
CA ILE A 256 -8.39 -1.17 8.73
C ILE A 256 -8.94 -2.59 8.91
N LEU A 257 -8.49 -3.29 9.95
CA LEU A 257 -8.87 -4.68 10.20
C LEU A 257 -10.26 -4.79 10.87
N PHE A 258 -10.63 -3.85 11.73
CA PHE A 258 -11.79 -3.96 12.62
C PHE A 258 -12.81 -2.82 12.49
N GLY A 259 -12.55 -1.85 11.61
CA GLY A 259 -13.44 -0.75 11.26
C GLY A 259 -13.28 0.50 12.13
N PRO A 260 -13.81 1.67 11.71
CA PRO A 260 -13.67 2.93 12.45
C PRO A 260 -14.28 2.92 13.85
N SER A 261 -15.34 2.13 14.06
CA SER A 261 -16.00 2.07 15.37
C SER A 261 -15.15 1.39 16.44
N SER A 262 -14.14 0.61 16.06
CA SER A 262 -13.31 -0.13 17.01
C SER A 262 -12.28 0.75 17.72
N ILE A 263 -11.97 1.94 17.20
CA ILE A 263 -11.05 2.91 17.81
C ILE A 263 -11.75 3.99 18.68
N ASN A 264 -13.09 3.99 18.76
CA ASN A 264 -13.86 5.09 19.38
C ASN A 264 -13.97 5.02 20.91
N GLY A 265 -13.07 4.31 21.61
CA GLY A 265 -13.01 4.24 23.08
C GLY A 265 -14.18 3.54 23.79
N GLY A 266 -15.26 3.22 23.07
CA GLY A 266 -16.40 2.46 23.58
C GLY A 266 -16.13 0.96 23.72
N LYS A 267 -17.09 0.23 24.32
CA LYS A 267 -17.07 -1.25 24.35
C LYS A 267 -17.16 -1.77 22.92
N PHE A 268 -16.03 -2.14 22.36
CA PHE A 268 -15.96 -2.74 21.04
C PHE A 268 -16.34 -4.23 21.13
N ALA A 269 -17.42 -4.59 20.43
CA ALA A 269 -17.87 -5.97 20.32
C ALA A 269 -17.37 -6.56 19.00
N ALA A 270 -16.41 -7.48 19.08
CA ALA A 270 -15.90 -8.19 17.91
C ALA A 270 -17.04 -9.00 17.25
N ARG A 271 -17.12 -8.94 15.92
CA ARG A 271 -18.11 -9.66 15.11
C ARG A 271 -17.42 -10.51 14.06
N ASN A 272 -18.00 -11.65 13.71
CA ASN A 272 -17.40 -12.59 12.74
C ASN A 272 -17.22 -11.99 11.32
N ASN A 273 -17.89 -10.89 11.01
CA ASN A 273 -17.82 -10.23 9.70
C ASN A 273 -16.73 -9.16 9.60
N LEU A 274 -15.94 -8.93 10.66
CA LEU A 274 -14.83 -7.98 10.62
C LEU A 274 -13.71 -8.50 9.71
N VAL A 275 -13.05 -7.57 9.01
CA VAL A 275 -12.08 -7.89 7.96
C VAL A 275 -10.91 -8.71 8.52
N GLY A 276 -10.34 -8.31 9.66
CA GLY A 276 -9.25 -9.05 10.31
C GLY A 276 -9.64 -10.45 10.76
N ILE A 277 -10.89 -10.66 11.22
CA ILE A 277 -11.40 -11.99 11.57
C ILE A 277 -11.61 -12.84 10.30
N ARG A 278 -12.22 -12.26 9.26
CA ARG A 278 -12.46 -12.96 7.99
C ARG A 278 -11.17 -13.36 7.27
N TRP A 279 -10.11 -12.56 7.40
CA TRP A 279 -8.78 -12.85 6.87
C TRP A 279 -7.94 -13.76 7.78
N ASN A 280 -8.46 -14.13 8.95
CA ASN A 280 -7.75 -14.88 9.98
C ASN A 280 -6.38 -14.25 10.34
N VAL A 281 -6.33 -12.92 10.43
CA VAL A 281 -5.11 -12.21 10.81
C VAL A 281 -4.99 -12.24 12.33
N THR A 282 -4.04 -13.01 12.85
CA THR A 282 -3.80 -13.20 14.29
C THR A 282 -2.68 -12.31 14.83
N GLU A 283 -1.79 -11.86 13.94
CA GLU A 283 -0.64 -11.02 14.27
C GLU A 283 -0.29 -10.07 13.13
N VAL A 284 0.45 -9.01 13.47
CA VAL A 284 1.05 -8.10 12.47
C VAL A 284 2.38 -8.65 11.98
N ASN A 285 2.73 -8.31 10.74
CA ASN A 285 4.05 -8.55 10.15
C ASN A 285 4.73 -7.24 9.72
N SER A 286 5.95 -7.32 9.17
CA SER A 286 6.72 -6.15 8.72
C SER A 286 5.97 -5.32 7.67
N SER A 287 5.32 -5.97 6.71
CA SER A 287 4.51 -5.32 5.68
C SER A 287 3.35 -4.50 6.24
N ALA A 288 2.61 -5.03 7.23
CA ALA A 288 1.51 -4.30 7.85
C ALA A 288 1.99 -3.03 8.55
N ILE A 289 3.11 -3.11 9.27
CA ILE A 289 3.71 -1.95 9.94
C ILE A 289 4.17 -0.91 8.91
N ALA A 290 4.90 -1.34 7.89
CA ALA A 290 5.35 -0.45 6.81
C ALA A 290 4.16 0.20 6.08
N PHE A 291 3.11 -0.55 5.76
CA PHE A 291 1.91 -0.01 5.11
C PHE A 291 1.19 1.02 5.99
N SER A 292 1.11 0.78 7.30
CA SER A 292 0.55 1.77 8.23
C SER A 292 1.35 3.08 8.25
N ALA A 293 2.68 3.01 8.13
CA ALA A 293 3.54 4.18 8.06
C ALA A 293 3.24 5.00 6.78
N ILE A 294 3.09 4.31 5.65
CA ILE A 294 2.72 4.93 4.37
C ILE A 294 1.35 5.61 4.45
N LEU A 295 0.37 4.97 5.07
CA LEU A 295 -0.95 5.58 5.24
C LEU A 295 -0.91 6.83 6.11
N VAL A 296 -0.15 6.82 7.20
CA VAL A 296 0.07 8.00 8.03
C VAL A 296 0.71 9.11 7.20
N GLN A 297 1.82 8.81 6.51
CA GLN A 297 2.54 9.79 5.70
C GLN A 297 1.66 10.37 4.59
N PHE A 298 0.89 9.53 3.91
CA PHE A 298 -0.05 9.94 2.87
C PHE A 298 -1.16 10.83 3.42
N LEU A 299 -1.76 10.48 4.57
CA LEU A 299 -2.86 11.27 5.13
C LEU A 299 -2.41 12.65 5.60
N LEU A 300 -1.20 12.76 6.13
CA LEU A 300 -0.60 14.04 6.51
C LEU A 300 -0.18 14.87 5.29
N SER A 301 -0.01 14.26 4.12
CA SER A 301 0.44 14.95 2.91
C SER A 301 -0.68 15.70 2.19
N GLN A 302 -0.27 16.46 1.18
CA GLN A 302 -1.16 17.19 0.30
C GLN A 302 -1.68 16.35 -0.88
N ASP A 303 -1.34 15.06 -0.97
CA ASP A 303 -1.76 14.21 -2.09
C ASP A 303 -3.23 13.78 -1.99
N GLU A 304 -3.85 13.59 -3.16
CA GLU A 304 -5.28 13.22 -3.26
C GLU A 304 -5.46 11.71 -3.43
N ASN A 305 -4.54 11.06 -4.15
CA ASN A 305 -4.55 9.64 -4.47
C ASN A 305 -3.27 8.97 -3.96
N LEU A 306 -3.41 7.79 -3.37
CA LEU A 306 -2.30 6.98 -2.90
C LEU A 306 -1.70 6.19 -4.06
N GLU A 307 -0.81 6.85 -4.78
CA GLU A 307 0.03 6.30 -5.86
C GLU A 307 1.44 5.97 -5.35
N PRO A 308 2.25 5.18 -6.08
CA PRO A 308 3.64 4.88 -5.69
C PRO A 308 4.47 6.13 -5.40
N LYS A 309 4.23 7.21 -6.15
CA LYS A 309 4.84 8.52 -5.94
C LYS A 309 3.75 9.59 -5.88
N GLY A 310 3.77 10.40 -4.82
CA GLY A 310 2.82 11.48 -4.61
C GLY A 310 2.91 12.55 -5.69
N THR A 311 1.79 12.88 -6.34
CA THR A 311 1.74 13.86 -7.43
C THR A 311 2.08 15.28 -6.97
N ARG A 312 1.70 15.64 -5.75
CA ARG A 312 1.89 17.00 -5.22
C ARG A 312 3.02 17.06 -4.21
N SER A 313 3.15 16.05 -3.34
CA SER A 313 4.21 16.02 -2.32
C SER A 313 5.56 15.57 -2.88
N ASN A 314 5.56 14.88 -4.02
CA ASN A 314 6.70 14.14 -4.56
C ASN A 314 7.29 13.08 -3.62
N ILE A 315 6.57 12.70 -2.56
CA ILE A 315 6.98 11.62 -1.66
C ILE A 315 6.92 10.31 -2.44
N ASP A 316 8.04 9.59 -2.47
CA ASP A 316 8.13 8.26 -3.05
C ASP A 316 7.65 7.22 -2.02
N TYR A 317 6.33 7.06 -1.94
CA TYR A 317 5.70 6.15 -1.00
C TYR A 317 6.11 4.70 -1.23
N TRP A 318 6.41 4.33 -2.48
CA TRP A 318 6.90 2.99 -2.80
C TRP A 318 8.29 2.75 -2.22
N LYS A 319 9.22 3.66 -2.49
CA LYS A 319 10.58 3.59 -1.93
C LYS A 319 10.56 3.62 -0.41
N ASN A 320 9.72 4.47 0.19
CA ASN A 320 9.55 4.52 1.64
C ASN A 320 9.01 3.20 2.18
N PHE A 321 8.01 2.58 1.52
CA PHE A 321 7.48 1.28 1.93
C PHE A 321 8.58 0.22 1.96
N MET A 322 9.35 0.10 0.88
CA MET A 322 10.47 -0.85 0.79
C MET A 322 11.51 -0.58 1.87
N THR A 323 11.89 0.68 2.08
CA THR A 323 12.86 1.07 3.11
C THR A 323 12.39 0.70 4.52
N PHE A 324 11.11 0.95 4.83
CA PHE A 324 10.54 0.64 6.14
C PHE A 324 10.45 -0.86 6.37
N LYS A 325 10.02 -1.62 5.37
CA LYS A 325 9.96 -3.08 5.42
C LYS A 325 11.35 -3.68 5.56
N GLN A 326 12.32 -3.23 4.76
CA GLN A 326 13.72 -3.68 4.79
C GLN A 326 14.35 -3.52 6.18
N ILE A 327 14.09 -2.41 6.88
CA ILE A 327 14.65 -2.20 8.24
C ILE A 327 14.12 -3.25 9.22
N ILE A 328 12.83 -3.55 9.15
CA ILE A 328 12.20 -4.54 10.03
C ILE A 328 12.70 -5.94 9.65
N ASP A 329 12.68 -6.29 8.37
CA ASP A 329 13.13 -7.59 7.87
C ASP A 329 14.61 -7.85 8.17
N ASN A 330 15.47 -6.84 7.99
CA ASN A 330 16.90 -6.95 8.31
C ASN A 330 17.13 -7.23 9.80
N ASP A 331 16.37 -6.58 10.69
CA ASP A 331 16.45 -6.88 12.12
C ASP A 331 15.99 -8.31 12.43
N ILE A 332 14.95 -8.83 11.75
CA ILE A 332 14.54 -10.24 11.86
C ILE A 332 15.66 -11.17 11.37
N TYR A 333 16.25 -10.88 10.21
CA TYR A 333 17.29 -11.67 9.56
C TYR A 333 18.53 -11.80 10.46
N ILE A 334 19.00 -10.70 11.04
CA ILE A 334 20.15 -10.71 11.97
C ILE A 334 19.77 -11.12 13.40
N LYS A 335 18.52 -11.53 13.65
CA LYS A 335 17.99 -11.88 14.98
C LYS A 335 18.18 -10.77 16.01
N GLY A 336 17.96 -9.54 15.58
CA GLY A 336 17.94 -8.36 16.43
C GLY A 336 16.78 -8.37 17.44
N THR A 337 16.84 -7.43 18.38
CA THR A 337 15.86 -7.31 19.47
C THR A 337 14.75 -6.30 19.15
N TYR A 338 14.88 -5.53 18.08
CA TYR A 338 13.97 -4.44 17.77
C TYR A 338 12.66 -4.94 17.14
N ALA A 339 12.71 -5.80 16.13
CA ALA A 339 11.54 -6.33 15.44
C ALA A 339 10.62 -7.16 16.38
N PRO A 340 11.12 -8.07 17.24
CA PRO A 340 10.27 -8.75 18.21
C PRO A 340 9.54 -7.81 19.17
N ALA A 341 10.22 -6.74 19.62
CA ALA A 341 9.63 -5.74 20.49
C ALA A 341 8.57 -4.90 19.78
N LEU A 342 8.85 -4.54 18.52
CA LEU A 342 7.94 -3.82 17.66
C LEU A 342 6.68 -4.64 17.38
N PHE A 343 6.81 -5.93 17.04
CA PHE A 343 5.66 -6.82 16.85
C PHE A 343 4.86 -6.99 18.14
N ASN A 344 5.49 -7.13 19.30
CA ASN A 344 4.78 -7.16 20.58
C ASN A 344 4.00 -5.86 20.82
N TYR A 345 4.64 -4.69 20.61
CA TYR A 345 4.01 -3.38 20.74
C TYR A 345 2.74 -3.25 19.88
N TYR A 346 2.82 -3.65 18.60
CA TYR A 346 1.68 -3.63 17.69
C TYR A 346 0.63 -4.69 18.04
N ASN A 347 1.02 -5.94 18.28
CA ASN A 347 0.09 -7.04 18.54
C ASN A 347 -0.75 -6.83 19.82
N ARG A 348 -0.22 -6.10 20.81
CA ARG A 348 -0.98 -5.69 22.00
C ARG A 348 -2.06 -4.65 21.67
N ARG A 349 -1.74 -3.67 20.81
CA ARG A 349 -2.64 -2.55 20.47
C ARG A 349 -3.64 -2.92 19.38
N VAL A 350 -3.17 -3.50 18.28
CA VAL A 350 -3.97 -3.88 17.11
C VAL A 350 -4.99 -4.95 17.45
N PHE A 351 -4.71 -5.89 18.35
CA PHE A 351 -5.67 -6.95 18.71
C PHE A 351 -6.31 -6.75 20.09
N SER A 352 -6.23 -5.53 20.64
CA SER A 352 -6.91 -5.19 21.90
C SER A 352 -8.43 -5.42 21.76
N GLY A 353 -9.01 -6.16 22.70
CA GLY A 353 -10.44 -6.52 22.70
C GLY A 353 -10.87 -7.62 21.72
N ILE A 354 -9.99 -8.09 20.81
CA ILE A 354 -10.33 -9.14 19.82
C ILE A 354 -9.97 -10.55 20.29
N ARG A 355 -8.89 -10.70 21.07
CA ARG A 355 -8.29 -12.03 21.38
C ARG A 355 -9.28 -13.03 22.00
N SER A 356 -10.26 -12.54 22.76
CA SER A 356 -11.30 -13.38 23.35
C SER A 356 -12.20 -14.09 22.33
N VAL A 357 -12.29 -13.58 21.09
CA VAL A 357 -13.15 -14.13 20.04
C VAL A 357 -12.36 -15.03 19.07
N MET A 358 -11.07 -14.75 18.88
CA MET A 358 -10.24 -15.50 17.92
C MET A 358 -9.73 -16.84 18.44
N ARG A 359 -9.65 -17.07 19.75
CA ARG A 359 -9.26 -18.36 20.31
C ARG A 359 -10.50 -19.15 20.73
N PRO A 360 -10.92 -20.17 19.98
CA PRO A 360 -11.93 -21.11 20.46
C PRO A 360 -11.29 -21.97 21.55
N HIS A 361 -11.40 -21.53 22.80
CA HIS A 361 -11.34 -22.37 24.00
C HIS A 361 -10.19 -23.41 24.08
N GLU A 362 -8.97 -23.04 23.72
CA GLU A 362 -7.78 -23.80 24.17
C GLU A 362 -7.46 -23.36 25.61
N ASP A 363 -7.40 -24.34 26.52
CA ASP A 363 -7.28 -24.18 27.98
C ASP A 363 -6.26 -23.11 28.39
N VAL A 364 -6.77 -22.01 28.96
CA VAL A 364 -6.00 -20.85 29.39
C VAL A 364 -5.30 -21.17 30.72
N THR A 365 -4.12 -21.76 30.63
CA THR A 365 -3.13 -21.71 31.71
C THR A 365 -1.83 -21.16 31.14
N SER A 366 -1.35 -20.04 31.68
CA SER A 366 -0.04 -19.39 31.45
C SER A 366 0.14 -18.47 30.22
N GLN A 367 -0.38 -17.24 30.26
CA GLN A 367 0.10 -16.23 29.30
C GLN A 367 -0.14 -14.76 29.72
N ASP A 368 0.61 -14.23 30.69
CA ASP A 368 0.74 -12.76 30.86
C ASP A 368 2.13 -12.28 31.33
N THR A 369 3.02 -13.16 31.80
CA THR A 369 4.31 -12.74 32.38
C THR A 369 5.39 -12.34 31.38
N TYR A 370 5.27 -12.68 30.09
CA TYR A 370 6.37 -12.51 29.13
C TYR A 370 6.53 -11.06 28.63
N GLY A 371 5.45 -10.29 28.53
CA GLY A 371 5.52 -8.97 27.89
C GLY A 371 5.99 -7.83 28.81
N ASP A 372 5.91 -8.01 30.13
CA ASP A 372 6.45 -7.02 31.09
C ASP A 372 7.97 -7.14 31.22
N ALA A 373 8.52 -8.35 31.12
CA ALA A 373 9.96 -8.58 31.10
C ALA A 373 10.65 -7.92 29.88
N VAL A 374 10.00 -7.93 28.72
CA VAL A 374 10.53 -7.28 27.51
C VAL A 374 10.50 -5.76 27.66
N ALA A 375 9.39 -5.18 28.14
CA ALA A 375 9.31 -3.74 28.38
C ALA A 375 10.36 -3.25 29.39
N GLN A 376 10.64 -4.05 30.43
CA GLN A 376 11.67 -3.77 31.41
C GLN A 376 13.09 -3.87 30.82
N ALA A 377 13.35 -4.86 29.96
CA ALA A 377 14.62 -4.97 29.23
C ALA A 377 14.89 -3.74 28.32
N PHE A 378 13.86 -3.10 27.76
CA PHE A 378 14.00 -1.85 27.01
C PHE A 378 14.33 -0.64 27.88
N GLN A 379 13.77 -0.56 29.09
CA GLN A 379 14.17 0.45 30.07
C GLN A 379 15.62 0.25 30.51
N ASP A 380 16.05 -1.00 30.71
CA ASP A 380 17.42 -1.32 31.11
C ASP A 380 18.44 -1.00 30.01
N LEU A 381 18.12 -1.29 28.74
CA LEU A 381 18.96 -0.94 27.59
C LEU A 381 19.06 0.57 27.35
N ALA A 382 17.98 1.32 27.61
CA ALA A 382 17.99 2.78 27.49
C ALA A 382 18.84 3.47 28.56
N VAL A 383 18.93 2.89 29.76
CA VAL A 383 19.73 3.41 30.87
C VAL A 383 21.22 3.10 30.70
N SER A 384 21.58 1.99 30.05
CA SER A 384 22.98 1.56 29.91
C SER A 384 23.82 2.37 28.90
N ARG A 385 23.22 3.26 28.09
CA ARG A 385 23.92 3.92 26.97
C ARG A 385 24.25 5.40 27.18
N ASN A 386 24.29 5.87 28.43
CA ASN A 386 24.68 7.25 28.77
C ASN A 386 26.13 7.28 29.32
N PRO A 387 27.19 7.38 28.49
CA PRO A 387 28.52 7.62 29.01
C PRO A 387 28.56 9.01 29.65
N ALA A 388 28.89 9.07 30.93
CA ALA A 388 29.06 10.32 31.66
C ALA A 388 30.08 11.24 30.95
N PRO A 389 29.89 12.57 30.95
CA PRO A 389 30.84 13.48 30.35
C PRO A 389 32.16 13.44 31.14
N GLU A 390 33.23 12.97 30.51
CA GLU A 390 34.59 13.10 31.03
C GLU A 390 34.92 14.58 31.20
N SER A 391 35.02 14.99 32.45
CA SER A 391 35.49 16.32 32.83
C SER A 391 36.96 16.46 32.43
N VAL A 392 37.22 17.36 31.47
CA VAL A 392 38.54 17.87 31.12
C VAL A 392 39.20 18.43 32.38
N ARG A 393 40.14 17.68 32.97
CA ARG A 393 41.05 18.19 34.00
C ARG A 393 42.23 18.87 33.31
N ARG A 394 42.19 20.20 33.36
CA ARG A 394 43.31 21.09 33.10
C ARG A 394 44.31 20.91 34.25
N SER A 395 45.49 20.37 33.95
CA SER A 395 46.61 20.30 34.88
C SER A 395 47.63 21.35 34.51
N GLU A 396 47.80 22.32 35.40
CA GLU A 396 48.85 23.34 35.38
C GLU A 396 50.18 22.69 35.80
N SER A 397 51.25 22.99 35.06
CA SER A 397 52.64 22.76 35.46
C SER A 397 53.02 23.63 36.67
N PRO A 398 54.01 23.19 37.47
CA PRO A 398 55.25 23.96 37.46
C PRO A 398 56.55 23.13 37.47
N GLU A 399 57.50 23.69 36.73
CA GLU A 399 58.97 23.73 36.88
C GLU A 399 59.66 22.86 37.95
N SER A 400 60.70 22.12 37.56
CA SER A 400 62.10 22.60 37.63
C SER A 400 63.15 21.46 37.70
N HIS A 401 64.31 21.74 37.08
CA HIS A 401 65.65 21.14 37.29
C HIS A 401 65.88 19.67 36.87
N ASP A 402 67.02 19.22 36.34
CA ASP A 402 68.29 19.81 35.89
C ASP A 402 69.18 18.64 35.40
N SER A 403 69.98 18.85 34.34
CA SER A 403 71.22 18.12 33.95
C SER A 403 71.15 16.59 33.64
N SER A 404 71.81 15.99 32.65
CA SER A 404 72.81 16.39 31.65
C SER A 404 72.99 15.26 30.63
N GLU A 405 73.49 15.65 29.45
CA GLU A 405 74.50 14.96 28.62
C GLU A 405 74.18 13.78 27.67
N LEU A 406 74.64 14.02 26.43
CA LEU A 406 75.38 13.12 25.52
C LEU A 406 74.61 12.17 24.59
N SER A 407 74.45 12.64 23.34
CA SER A 407 75.04 12.06 22.11
C SER A 407 74.05 11.85 20.96
N ASP A 408 74.22 12.65 19.91
CA ASP A 408 73.96 12.31 18.50
C ASP A 408 74.95 11.19 18.04
N PRO A 409 74.66 10.36 17.01
CA PRO A 409 74.22 10.85 15.71
C PRO A 409 73.27 9.98 14.86
N ALA A 410 72.66 10.67 13.90
CA ALA A 410 72.35 10.27 12.52
C ALA A 410 71.71 8.89 12.25
N ASN A 411 70.45 8.91 11.82
CA ASN A 411 70.09 8.08 10.66
C ASN A 411 69.01 8.77 9.81
N GLU A 412 69.38 9.01 8.55
CA GLU A 412 68.53 9.49 7.48
C GLU A 412 67.55 8.38 7.06
N THR A 413 66.28 8.70 6.82
CA THR A 413 65.53 8.18 5.66
C THR A 413 64.20 8.93 5.49
N PRO A 414 63.70 9.06 4.24
CA PRO A 414 62.84 10.15 3.83
C PRO A 414 61.34 9.86 3.96
N ASN A 415 60.64 10.95 4.20
CA ASN A 415 59.19 11.11 4.24
C ASN A 415 58.63 11.10 2.79
N PRO A 416 57.64 10.26 2.42
CA PRO A 416 56.88 10.47 1.19
C PRO A 416 55.73 11.46 1.44
N THR A 417 55.78 12.57 0.71
CA THR A 417 54.71 13.55 0.50
C THR A 417 53.44 12.88 -0.04
N PRO A 418 52.24 13.32 0.40
CA PRO A 418 50.97 12.80 -0.11
C PRO A 418 50.68 13.32 -1.53
N THR A 419 50.44 12.38 -2.45
CA THR A 419 50.01 12.63 -3.82
C THR A 419 48.59 13.18 -3.84
N ILE A 420 48.45 14.41 -4.32
CA ILE A 420 47.20 15.03 -4.77
C ILE A 420 46.84 14.38 -6.11
N TYR A 421 45.67 13.78 -6.22
CA TYR A 421 45.10 13.39 -7.52
C TYR A 421 44.37 14.61 -8.09
N GLU A 422 44.99 15.23 -9.10
CA GLU A 422 44.30 16.07 -10.09
C GLU A 422 43.54 15.15 -11.04
N GLU A 423 42.21 15.30 -11.08
CA GLU A 423 41.38 14.78 -12.17
C GLU A 423 41.70 15.59 -13.43
N THR A 424 42.37 14.93 -14.37
CA THR A 424 42.61 15.45 -15.72
C THR A 424 41.37 15.19 -16.56
N GLU A 425 40.68 16.27 -16.93
CA GLU A 425 39.73 16.27 -18.04
C GLU A 425 40.48 15.85 -19.32
N SER A 426 40.12 14.69 -19.85
CA SER A 426 40.61 14.20 -21.14
C SER A 426 39.53 14.40 -22.19
N ASP A 427 39.67 15.49 -22.93
CA ASP A 427 39.09 15.66 -24.27
C ASP A 427 39.63 14.54 -25.17
N SER A 428 38.75 13.62 -25.56
CA SER A 428 38.98 12.73 -26.71
C SER A 428 37.82 12.87 -27.68
N ASP A 429 38.07 13.74 -28.65
CA ASP A 429 37.35 13.92 -29.89
C ASP A 429 37.29 12.60 -30.67
N SER A 430 36.09 12.07 -30.87
CA SER A 430 35.81 10.92 -31.75
C SER A 430 34.56 11.23 -32.56
N SER A 431 34.80 11.83 -33.72
CA SER A 431 33.82 12.17 -34.73
C SER A 431 33.24 10.89 -35.35
N ILE A 432 32.02 10.52 -34.98
CA ILE A 432 31.19 9.56 -35.72
C ILE A 432 30.04 10.33 -36.35
N THR A 433 30.16 10.54 -37.66
CA THR A 433 29.09 11.04 -38.55
C THR A 433 27.95 10.01 -38.60
N LEU A 434 26.79 10.37 -38.04
CA LEU A 434 25.52 9.67 -38.27
C LEU A 434 24.77 10.31 -39.44
N PRO A 435 24.14 9.53 -40.35
CA PRO A 435 23.41 10.05 -41.48
C PRO A 435 22.07 10.67 -41.07
N ALA A 436 21.68 11.70 -41.83
CA ALA A 436 20.49 12.52 -41.66
C ALA A 436 19.20 11.71 -41.55
N ASN A 437 18.41 12.05 -40.54
CA ASN A 437 17.05 11.57 -40.32
C ASN A 437 16.11 12.24 -41.37
N PRO A 438 15.33 11.48 -42.16
CA PRO A 438 14.39 12.05 -43.11
C PRO A 438 13.14 12.60 -42.40
N ALA A 439 12.64 13.71 -42.92
CA ALA A 439 11.49 14.48 -42.44
C ALA A 439 10.20 13.65 -42.31
N PRO A 440 9.27 14.03 -41.40
CA PRO A 440 7.99 13.36 -41.24
C PRO A 440 7.06 13.62 -42.44
N PRO A 441 6.27 12.63 -42.90
CA PRO A 441 5.35 12.82 -44.01
C PRO A 441 4.11 13.61 -43.58
N HIS A 442 3.75 14.57 -44.44
CA HIS A 442 2.49 15.31 -44.41
C HIS A 442 1.27 14.37 -44.53
N PRO A 443 0.10 14.77 -43.99
CA PRO A 443 -1.13 13.99 -44.04
C PRO A 443 -1.71 13.94 -45.47
N CYS A 444 -1.88 12.73 -45.99
CA CYS A 444 -2.64 12.46 -47.20
C CYS A 444 -4.14 12.72 -46.98
N THR A 445 -4.68 13.59 -47.82
CA THR A 445 -6.11 13.88 -47.99
C THR A 445 -6.85 12.65 -48.51
N ALA A 446 -7.83 12.19 -47.74
CA ALA A 446 -8.81 11.21 -48.22
C ALA A 446 -9.79 11.92 -49.17
N ARG A 447 -9.85 11.37 -50.39
CA ARG A 447 -10.67 11.80 -51.51
C ARG A 447 -12.10 11.31 -51.29
N GLU A 448 -12.99 12.23 -50.96
CA GLU A 448 -14.42 11.97 -50.82
C GLU A 448 -15.05 11.83 -52.21
N VAL A 449 -15.83 10.77 -52.39
CA VAL A 449 -16.52 10.44 -53.65
C VAL A 449 -17.84 11.21 -53.67
N HIS A 450 -17.94 12.19 -54.58
CA HIS A 450 -19.22 12.82 -54.92
C HIS A 450 -20.04 11.94 -55.87
N PRO A 451 -21.35 11.74 -55.64
CA PRO A 451 -22.29 11.38 -56.68
C PRO A 451 -22.82 12.63 -57.40
N LEU A 452 -22.94 12.48 -58.72
CA LEU A 452 -23.55 13.40 -59.68
C LEU A 452 -24.96 13.81 -59.27
N HIS A 453 -25.24 15.12 -59.20
CA HIS A 453 -26.55 15.67 -59.53
C HIS A 453 -26.40 16.96 -60.34
N SER A 454 -27.14 16.95 -61.43
CA SER A 454 -27.28 17.92 -62.53
C SER A 454 -28.05 19.18 -62.11
N ASP A 455 -27.73 20.28 -62.81
CA ASP A 455 -28.57 21.41 -63.23
C ASP A 455 -29.63 21.90 -62.22
N GLY A 456 -29.56 23.12 -61.68
CA GLY A 456 -29.28 24.37 -62.36
C GLY A 456 -30.55 25.21 -62.36
N THR A 457 -30.65 26.26 -61.56
CA THR A 457 -31.41 27.48 -61.89
C THR A 457 -30.94 28.62 -60.99
N GLU A 458 -30.69 29.74 -61.63
CA GLU A 458 -30.37 31.05 -61.11
C GLU A 458 -31.44 31.61 -60.14
N ILE A 459 -31.05 32.60 -59.33
CA ILE A 459 -31.62 33.98 -59.32
C ILE A 459 -31.54 34.64 -57.93
N LEU A 460 -30.76 35.74 -57.91
CA LEU A 460 -30.84 37.02 -57.18
C LEU A 460 -30.80 37.11 -55.64
N GLY A 461 -29.78 37.86 -55.19
CA GLY A 461 -29.87 38.98 -54.23
C GLY A 461 -29.84 38.58 -52.76
N GLY A 462 -29.15 39.26 -51.84
CA GLY A 462 -28.39 40.49 -51.84
C GLY A 462 -27.89 40.70 -50.40
N GLU A 463 -26.73 41.34 -50.27
CA GLU A 463 -26.13 41.90 -49.04
C GLU A 463 -27.08 42.81 -48.19
N PRO A 464 -26.65 43.39 -47.04
CA PRO A 464 -25.64 42.98 -46.04
C PRO A 464 -26.09 43.23 -44.57
N LEU A 465 -25.21 42.85 -43.63
CA LEU A 465 -24.92 43.40 -42.28
C LEU A 465 -25.93 44.39 -41.63
N ARG A 466 -26.36 44.06 -40.39
CA ARG A 466 -26.59 45.08 -39.35
C ARG A 466 -26.45 44.54 -37.92
N THR A 467 -25.62 45.24 -37.15
CA THR A 467 -25.45 45.19 -35.70
C THR A 467 -26.63 45.85 -34.97
N GLY A 468 -26.98 45.33 -33.79
CA GLY A 468 -27.97 45.93 -32.88
C GLY A 468 -27.96 45.27 -31.48
N PRO A 469 -28.01 46.04 -30.36
CA PRO A 469 -27.80 45.57 -28.98
C PRO A 469 -29.15 45.31 -28.24
N PRO A 470 -29.17 44.99 -26.92
CA PRO A 470 -30.04 43.99 -26.31
C PRO A 470 -31.44 44.48 -25.94
N GLN A 471 -32.39 43.55 -25.85
CA GLN A 471 -33.62 43.74 -25.09
C GLN A 471 -33.88 42.58 -24.13
N ALA A 472 -34.22 42.98 -22.91
CA ALA A 472 -34.67 42.13 -21.82
C ALA A 472 -36.14 41.73 -21.99
N GLY A 473 -36.48 40.54 -21.51
CA GLY A 473 -37.83 40.24 -21.03
C GLY A 473 -38.45 38.92 -21.48
N SER A 474 -38.95 38.19 -20.49
CA SER A 474 -39.99 37.14 -20.56
C SER A 474 -39.48 35.73 -20.92
N THR A 475 -39.27 34.86 -19.92
CA THR A 475 -40.20 33.90 -19.27
C THR A 475 -40.38 32.55 -19.97
N LEU A 476 -40.28 31.50 -19.14
CA LEU A 476 -40.78 30.12 -19.26
C LEU A 476 -39.91 29.09 -20.00
N GLY A 477 -39.48 28.07 -19.24
CA GLY A 477 -38.86 26.85 -19.80
C GLY A 477 -38.00 26.04 -18.82
N ARG A 478 -38.47 25.78 -17.60
CA ARG A 478 -37.74 24.97 -16.60
C ARG A 478 -38.05 23.48 -16.78
N GLY A 479 -37.22 22.76 -17.54
CA GLY A 479 -37.28 21.30 -17.67
C GLY A 479 -36.60 20.59 -16.50
N GLY A 480 -37.36 20.26 -15.45
CA GLY A 480 -36.90 19.45 -14.33
C GLY A 480 -36.93 17.95 -14.66
N ARG A 481 -35.76 17.29 -14.65
CA ARG A 481 -35.65 15.83 -14.71
C ARG A 481 -35.89 15.24 -13.32
N GLY A 482 -37.03 14.56 -13.16
CA GLY A 482 -37.38 13.83 -11.95
C GLY A 482 -36.50 12.60 -11.72
N ARG A 483 -35.98 12.46 -10.49
CA ARG A 483 -35.45 11.21 -9.94
C ARG A 483 -36.59 10.48 -9.23
N GLY A 484 -36.92 9.29 -9.72
CA GLY A 484 -37.88 8.39 -9.08
C GLY A 484 -37.33 7.85 -7.75
N GLY A 485 -38.04 8.15 -6.67
CA GLY A 485 -37.93 7.43 -5.41
C GLY A 485 -38.93 6.28 -5.38
N GLY A 486 -38.44 5.08 -5.13
CA GLY A 486 -39.23 3.94 -4.66
C GLY A 486 -38.51 3.38 -3.44
N GLY A 487 -39.17 2.85 -2.41
CA GLY A 487 -40.57 2.68 -2.11
C GLY A 487 -40.59 2.10 -0.70
N HIS A 488 -41.21 2.80 0.24
CA HIS A 488 -41.43 2.30 1.59
C HIS A 488 -42.62 1.35 1.58
N GLY A 489 -42.34 0.04 1.64
CA GLY A 489 -43.33 -0.97 1.96
C GLY A 489 -43.48 -1.09 3.47
N GLY A 490 -44.61 -0.63 4.00
CA GLY A 490 -45.02 -0.84 5.38
C GLY A 490 -45.48 -2.27 5.63
N ARG A 491 -45.25 -2.75 6.85
CA ARG A 491 -46.04 -3.82 7.46
C ARG A 491 -46.15 -3.54 8.95
N ARG A 492 -47.34 -3.06 9.34
CA ARG A 492 -47.88 -3.19 10.69
C ARG A 492 -48.50 -4.57 10.77
N ASP A 493 -48.28 -5.27 11.87
CA ASP A 493 -49.29 -6.16 12.44
C ASP A 493 -49.26 -6.02 13.96
N HIS A 494 -50.46 -6.08 14.50
CA HIS A 494 -50.87 -5.85 15.87
C HIS A 494 -50.29 -6.88 16.83
N ASN A 495 -49.94 -6.46 18.06
CA ASN A 495 -50.50 -7.15 19.21
C ASN A 495 -50.57 -6.24 20.44
N SER A 496 -51.80 -6.10 20.93
CA SER A 496 -52.21 -5.43 22.16
C SER A 496 -51.99 -6.35 23.35
N HIS A 497 -51.43 -5.84 24.44
CA HIS A 497 -51.91 -6.21 25.76
C HIS A 497 -51.83 -5.04 26.74
N ASP A 498 -53.03 -4.63 27.13
CA ASP A 498 -53.43 -3.88 28.31
C ASP A 498 -52.64 -4.22 29.57
N LYS A 499 -52.23 -3.18 30.32
CA LYS A 499 -52.55 -3.08 31.75
C LYS A 499 -52.32 -1.67 32.29
N SER A 500 -53.45 -1.06 32.57
CA SER A 500 -53.79 0.07 33.44
C SER A 500 -53.06 0.16 34.80
N GLY A 501 -52.93 1.40 35.28
CA GLY A 501 -52.79 1.78 36.69
C GLY A 501 -51.87 2.99 36.84
N GLY A 502 -52.38 4.24 36.82
CA GLY A 502 -52.76 5.00 38.01
C GLY A 502 -51.49 5.61 38.64
N GLY A 503 -51.15 6.89 38.49
CA GLY A 503 -51.96 8.08 38.77
C GLY A 503 -51.47 8.65 40.10
N ASP A 504 -50.75 9.77 40.10
CA ASP A 504 -50.97 10.86 41.06
C ASP A 504 -50.24 12.15 40.67
N GLN A 505 -50.88 13.26 41.01
CA GLN A 505 -50.46 14.64 40.82
C GLN A 505 -49.58 15.09 41.99
N GLY A 506 -48.73 16.11 41.80
CA GLY A 506 -48.13 16.78 42.96
C GLY A 506 -47.00 17.77 42.71
N ALA A 507 -47.37 19.04 42.60
CA ALA A 507 -46.68 20.20 43.17
C ALA A 507 -45.20 20.51 42.80
N SER A 508 -45.08 21.49 41.91
CA SER A 508 -44.24 22.69 42.03
C SER A 508 -43.77 23.03 43.45
N VAL A 509 -42.44 23.02 43.67
CA VAL A 509 -41.72 23.89 44.62
C VAL A 509 -40.31 24.16 44.07
N THR A 510 -40.01 25.42 43.76
CA THR A 510 -38.64 25.96 43.63
C THR A 510 -38.04 26.17 45.01
N PRO A 511 -36.71 26.02 45.17
CA PRO A 511 -36.02 27.05 45.93
C PRO A 511 -34.71 27.51 45.31
N ASP A 512 -34.51 28.82 45.47
CA ASP A 512 -33.30 29.60 45.27
C ASP A 512 -32.06 28.91 45.85
N THR A 513 -30.99 28.88 45.05
CA THR A 513 -29.64 28.55 45.53
C THR A 513 -28.79 29.81 45.49
N ILE A 514 -28.51 30.32 46.69
CA ILE A 514 -27.56 31.40 46.99
C ILE A 514 -26.12 30.88 46.74
N PRO A 515 -25.21 31.68 46.16
CA PRO A 515 -23.84 31.26 45.86
C PRO A 515 -22.96 31.19 47.11
N THR A 516 -22.33 30.05 47.33
CA THR A 516 -21.23 29.86 48.30
C THR A 516 -19.89 30.36 47.71
N PRO A 517 -19.00 30.95 48.54
CA PRO A 517 -17.76 31.54 48.07
C PRO A 517 -16.67 30.48 47.82
N VAL A 518 -15.91 30.71 46.75
CA VAL A 518 -14.70 29.99 46.35
C VAL A 518 -13.57 30.28 47.33
N PRO A 519 -12.90 29.27 47.92
CA PRO A 519 -11.64 29.47 48.62
C PRO A 519 -10.45 29.40 47.63
N GLU A 520 -9.58 30.39 47.72
CA GLU A 520 -8.24 30.42 47.11
C GLU A 520 -7.36 29.24 47.59
N PRO A 521 -6.55 28.62 46.73
CA PRO A 521 -5.44 27.77 47.17
C PRO A 521 -4.15 28.59 47.29
N THR A 522 -3.76 28.93 48.52
CA THR A 522 -2.41 29.37 48.86
C THR A 522 -1.45 28.18 49.03
N SER A 523 -0.37 28.22 48.25
CA SER A 523 1.02 27.97 48.66
C SER A 523 1.51 26.56 49.08
N THR A 524 2.58 26.16 48.39
CA THR A 524 3.83 25.60 48.93
C THR A 524 3.83 24.14 49.37
N THR A 525 4.31 23.26 48.47
CA THR A 525 4.81 21.93 48.82
C THR A 525 6.35 21.93 48.78
N PRO A 526 7.05 21.60 49.87
CA PRO A 526 8.50 21.44 49.89
C PRO A 526 8.95 20.07 49.38
N MET A 527 10.17 20.03 48.84
CA MET A 527 10.84 18.83 48.33
C MET A 527 11.08 17.77 49.42
N PRO A 528 10.96 16.46 49.09
CA PRO A 528 11.45 15.42 49.98
C PRO A 528 12.95 15.17 49.80
N VAL A 529 13.61 15.18 50.94
CA VAL A 529 15.02 14.88 51.18
C VAL A 529 15.35 13.41 50.84
N VAL A 530 16.53 13.25 50.25
CA VAL A 530 17.22 12.00 49.92
C VAL A 530 17.32 11.09 51.14
N ALA A 531 16.73 9.88 51.05
CA ALA A 531 16.94 8.80 52.01
C ALA A 531 17.81 7.70 51.40
N ALA A 532 18.94 7.45 52.05
CA ALA A 532 19.93 6.44 51.70
C ALA A 532 19.37 5.01 51.82
N ALA A 533 19.43 4.24 50.74
CA ALA A 533 19.11 2.82 50.74
C ALA A 533 20.37 1.97 50.99
N LYS A 534 20.28 1.16 52.05
CA LYS A 534 21.27 0.16 52.48
C LYS A 534 21.47 -0.93 51.41
N ARG A 535 22.74 -1.25 51.14
CA ARG A 535 23.17 -2.50 50.48
C ARG A 535 22.74 -3.72 51.32
N GLN A 536 21.90 -4.58 50.75
CA GLN A 536 21.77 -5.97 51.19
C GLN A 536 22.50 -6.88 50.20
N THR A 537 23.54 -7.54 50.69
CA THR A 537 24.23 -8.66 50.06
C THR A 537 23.38 -9.92 50.24
N LEU A 538 22.83 -10.48 49.16
CA LEU A 538 22.28 -11.83 49.17
C LEU A 538 23.28 -12.82 48.59
N LYS A 539 23.59 -13.83 49.40
CA LYS A 539 24.47 -14.96 49.12
C LYS A 539 23.82 -15.89 48.09
N ARG A 540 24.64 -16.34 47.13
CA ARG A 540 24.35 -17.48 46.25
C ARG A 540 24.17 -18.76 47.08
N LYS A 541 23.17 -19.56 46.70
CA LYS A 541 23.20 -21.02 46.76
C LYS A 541 22.91 -21.53 45.35
#